data_AF-A0A0L0UK97-F1
#
_entry.id   AF-A0A0L0UK97-F1
#
_cell.length_a   1.000
_cell.length_b   1.000
_cell.length_c   1.000
_cell.angle_alpha   90.00
_cell.angle_beta   90.00
_cell.angle_gamma   90.00
#
_symmetry.space_group_name_H-M   'P 1'
#
loop_
_entity.id
_entity.type
_entity.pdbx_description
1 polymer ?
#
loop_
_entity_poly.entity_id
_entity_poly.type
_entity_poly.pdbx_seq_one_letter_code
_entity_poly.pdbx_strand_id
1 'polypeptide(L)'
;MKQFDLPSFDSLSYGVKPKDSDCSPHLTFTSQSFFNPPHTDDQDISQYAFVLFLPTSLRTGRLASPNSGYDITSGPFIFPDHKVGINFEHQHGIVKMIWQANKYKHCTLPSSHSSEFTRLGMSVQINLSIANACENFKKDL
;
A
#
# COMPACT_ATOMS: atom_id res chain seq x y z
N MET A 1 2.44 13.28 22.42
CA MET A 1 2.01 12.00 21.82
C MET A 1 0.76 11.46 22.52
N LYS A 2 0.82 10.99 23.78
CA LYS A 2 -0.37 10.51 24.54
C LYS A 2 -1.47 11.56 24.79
N GLN A 3 -1.13 12.84 24.89
CA GLN A 3 -2.11 13.92 25.12
C GLN A 3 -2.99 14.20 23.89
N PHE A 4 -2.53 13.82 22.70
CA PHE A 4 -3.16 14.21 21.42
C PHE A 4 -3.55 13.00 20.57
N ASP A 5 -3.58 11.80 21.16
CA ASP A 5 -3.90 10.53 20.51
C ASP A 5 -3.17 10.30 19.16
N LEU A 6 -1.93 10.79 19.07
CA LEU A 6 -1.03 10.50 17.95
C LEU A 6 -0.34 9.15 18.22
N PRO A 7 -0.24 8.25 17.21
CA PRO A 7 0.55 7.04 17.33
C PRO A 7 1.96 7.42 17.78
N SER A 8 2.41 6.89 18.93
CA SER A 8 3.84 6.94 19.23
C SER A 8 4.54 6.02 18.24
N PHE A 9 5.55 6.53 17.51
CA PHE A 9 6.45 5.69 16.72
C PHE A 9 7.15 4.61 17.59
N ASP A 10 7.14 4.80 18.91
CA ASP A 10 7.69 3.92 19.94
C ASP A 10 6.60 3.41 20.91
N SER A 11 5.36 3.23 20.46
CA SER A 11 4.28 2.66 21.29
C SER A 11 4.54 1.18 21.59
N LEU A 12 5.40 0.91 22.58
CA LEU A 12 5.70 -0.42 23.11
C LEU A 12 4.60 -0.95 24.06
N SER A 13 3.47 -0.27 24.19
CA SER A 13 2.41 -0.66 25.14
C SER A 13 1.69 -1.92 24.68
N TYR A 14 2.27 -3.06 25.01
CA TYR A 14 1.65 -4.37 24.92
C TYR A 14 0.45 -4.45 25.88
N GLY A 15 -0.74 -4.74 25.36
CA GLY A 15 -1.95 -4.95 26.16
C GLY A 15 -2.85 -3.72 26.38
N VAL A 16 -2.50 -2.54 25.85
CA VAL A 16 -3.42 -1.38 25.79
C VAL A 16 -4.17 -1.42 24.47
N LYS A 17 -5.52 -1.38 24.52
CA LYS A 17 -6.34 -1.34 23.30
C LYS A 17 -6.09 0.00 22.58
N PRO A 18 -5.64 0.00 21.31
CA PRO A 18 -5.49 1.23 20.54
C PRO A 18 -6.83 1.94 20.39
N LYS A 19 -6.80 3.28 20.41
CA LYS A 19 -7.87 4.13 19.90
C LYS A 19 -7.80 4.20 18.38
N ASP A 20 -8.89 4.57 17.71
CA ASP A 20 -8.95 4.64 16.23
C ASP A 20 -7.91 5.62 15.63
N SER A 21 -7.48 6.62 16.40
CA SER A 21 -6.43 7.57 16.01
C SER A 21 -5.00 7.06 16.25
N ASP A 22 -4.81 6.05 17.11
CA ASP A 22 -3.49 5.47 17.43
C ASP A 22 -2.91 4.67 16.25
N CYS A 23 -3.70 4.42 15.21
CA CYS A 23 -3.25 3.78 13.97
C CYS A 23 -3.84 4.56 12.78
N SER A 24 -3.13 5.60 12.35
CA SER A 24 -3.44 6.31 11.09
C SER A 24 -2.38 5.97 10.02
N PRO A 25 -2.27 4.70 9.56
CA PRO A 25 -1.27 4.35 8.56
C PRO A 25 -1.61 5.07 7.25
N HIS A 26 -0.72 5.97 6.85
CA HIS A 26 -0.73 6.61 5.53
C HIS A 26 0.27 5.94 4.57
N LEU A 27 0.91 4.87 5.03
CA LEU A 27 1.90 4.07 4.33
C LEU A 27 1.56 2.60 4.56
N THR A 28 1.31 1.86 3.48
CA THR A 28 0.93 0.44 3.53
C THR A 28 1.92 -0.39 2.75
N PHE A 29 2.26 -1.57 3.27
CA PHE A 29 3.07 -2.56 2.58
C PHE A 29 2.27 -3.85 2.37
N THR A 30 2.26 -4.37 1.15
CA THR A 30 1.60 -5.63 0.81
C THR A 30 2.59 -6.61 0.21
N SER A 31 2.51 -7.89 0.56
CA SER A 31 3.41 -8.93 0.07
C SER A 31 2.68 -10.27 -0.01
N GLN A 32 3.38 -11.33 -0.43
CA GLN A 32 2.86 -12.71 -0.49
C GLN A 32 1.60 -12.84 -1.36
N SER A 33 1.70 -12.34 -2.60
CA SER A 33 0.62 -12.39 -3.60
C SER A 33 -0.69 -11.75 -3.14
N PHE A 34 -0.59 -10.67 -2.36
CA PHE A 34 -1.73 -9.85 -1.96
C PHE A 34 -2.60 -9.46 -3.17
N PHE A 35 -3.92 -9.56 -2.97
CA PHE A 35 -4.94 -9.11 -3.90
C PHE A 35 -6.10 -8.51 -3.11
N ASN A 36 -6.92 -7.69 -3.78
CA ASN A 36 -8.05 -7.04 -3.15
C ASN A 36 -9.21 -6.86 -4.13
N PRO A 37 -10.46 -6.78 -3.64
CA PRO A 37 -11.61 -6.51 -4.50
C PRO A 37 -11.55 -5.09 -5.10
N PRO A 38 -12.24 -4.83 -6.22
CA PRO A 38 -12.43 -3.48 -6.77
C PRO A 38 -13.00 -2.49 -5.75
N HIS A 39 -12.36 -1.34 -5.57
CA HIS A 39 -12.77 -0.28 -4.64
C HIS A 39 -12.27 1.10 -5.09
N THR A 40 -12.71 2.14 -4.38
CA THR A 40 -12.19 3.52 -4.43
C THR A 40 -11.83 3.94 -3.01
N ASP A 41 -10.77 4.74 -2.87
CA ASP A 41 -10.31 5.23 -1.56
C ASP A 41 -11.08 6.50 -1.17
N ASP A 42 -12.36 6.36 -0.82
CA ASP A 42 -13.27 7.49 -0.59
C ASP A 42 -13.16 8.14 0.81
N GLN A 43 -12.43 7.49 1.73
CA GLN A 43 -12.12 8.01 3.07
C GLN A 43 -10.80 8.79 3.14
N ASP A 44 -10.09 8.87 2.01
CA ASP A 44 -8.83 9.61 1.92
C ASP A 44 -9.06 11.08 1.58
N ILE A 45 -8.30 11.96 2.24
CA ILE A 45 -8.31 13.40 1.90
C ILE A 45 -7.43 13.68 0.69
N SER A 46 -6.41 12.86 0.45
CA SER A 46 -5.59 12.97 -0.75
C SER A 46 -6.37 12.47 -1.96
N GLN A 47 -6.52 13.33 -2.97
CA GLN A 47 -7.11 12.91 -4.24
C GLN A 47 -6.27 11.85 -4.96
N TYR A 48 -4.95 11.90 -4.78
CA TYR A 48 -4.00 11.02 -5.44
C TYR A 48 -3.35 10.06 -4.44
N ALA A 49 -3.25 8.79 -4.83
CA ALA A 49 -2.42 7.80 -4.17
C ALA A 49 -1.12 7.60 -4.95
N PHE A 50 -0.08 7.22 -4.24
CA PHE A 50 1.19 6.77 -4.80
C PHE A 50 1.36 5.28 -4.53
N VAL A 51 1.87 4.51 -5.49
CA VAL A 51 2.24 3.11 -5.27
C VAL A 51 3.54 2.73 -5.98
N LEU A 52 4.31 1.87 -5.32
CA LEU A 52 5.41 1.10 -5.89
C LEU A 52 5.05 -0.38 -5.90
N PHE A 53 5.39 -1.07 -6.99
CA PHE A 53 5.47 -2.52 -7.06
C PHE A 53 6.91 -2.94 -7.30
N LEU A 54 7.42 -3.77 -6.41
CA LEU A 54 8.81 -4.18 -6.36
C LEU A 54 8.88 -5.71 -6.44
N PRO A 55 9.48 -6.30 -7.49
CA PRO A 55 9.74 -7.73 -7.49
C PRO A 55 10.84 -8.01 -6.46
N THR A 56 10.60 -8.93 -5.52
CA THR A 56 11.42 -9.09 -4.31
C THR A 56 11.63 -10.57 -4.00
N SER A 57 12.84 -10.94 -3.58
CA SER A 57 13.15 -12.27 -3.05
C SER A 57 12.47 -12.49 -1.70
N LEU A 58 11.71 -13.57 -1.55
CA LEU A 58 11.11 -13.96 -0.26
C LEU A 58 12.17 -14.23 0.81
N ARG A 59 13.26 -14.89 0.42
CA ARG A 59 14.33 -15.28 1.36
C ARG A 59 15.13 -14.11 1.89
N THR A 60 15.40 -13.10 1.06
CA THR A 60 16.38 -12.04 1.39
C THR A 60 15.78 -10.65 1.49
N GLY A 61 14.54 -10.44 1.03
CA GLY A 61 13.93 -9.11 0.92
C GLY A 61 14.58 -8.19 -0.11
N ARG A 62 15.58 -8.67 -0.87
CA ARG A 62 16.25 -7.89 -1.92
C ARG A 62 15.40 -7.83 -3.18
N LEU A 63 15.54 -6.74 -3.93
CA LEU A 63 14.95 -6.65 -5.26
C LEU A 63 15.43 -7.80 -6.15
N ALA A 64 14.49 -8.41 -6.85
CA ALA A 64 14.77 -9.38 -7.90
C ALA A 64 15.46 -8.66 -9.06
N SER A 65 16.64 -9.14 -9.45
CA SER A 65 17.33 -8.63 -10.63
C SER A 65 16.71 -9.21 -11.90
N PRO A 66 16.88 -8.57 -13.08
CA PRO A 66 16.40 -9.13 -14.35
C PRO A 66 16.84 -10.59 -14.63
N ASN A 67 17.99 -11.00 -14.09
CA ASN A 67 18.54 -12.34 -14.28
C ASN A 67 18.26 -13.29 -13.09
N SER A 68 17.40 -12.93 -12.14
CA SER A 68 17.16 -13.79 -10.96
C SER A 68 16.24 -14.98 -11.23
N GLY A 69 15.63 -15.06 -12.42
CA GLY A 69 14.60 -16.05 -12.71
C GLY A 69 13.25 -15.74 -12.06
N TYR A 70 12.91 -14.45 -11.90
CA TYR A 70 11.61 -14.04 -11.35
C TYR A 70 10.46 -14.68 -12.14
N ASP A 71 9.62 -15.45 -11.46
CA ASP A 71 8.67 -16.40 -12.07
C ASP A 71 7.19 -16.11 -11.74
N ILE A 72 6.90 -15.03 -11.02
CA ILE A 72 5.51 -14.65 -10.73
C ILE A 72 4.86 -14.12 -12.00
N THR A 73 3.75 -14.76 -12.36
CA THR A 73 2.86 -14.36 -13.44
C THR A 73 1.56 -13.75 -12.90
N SER A 74 0.80 -13.06 -13.74
CA SER A 74 -0.42 -12.35 -13.39
C SER A 74 -0.29 -11.37 -12.20
N GLY A 75 -1.39 -11.15 -11.50
CA GLY A 75 -1.60 -10.15 -10.47
C GLY A 75 -1.62 -8.70 -10.96
N PRO A 76 -2.23 -8.38 -12.12
CA PRO A 76 -2.25 -7.02 -12.63
C PRO A 76 -2.95 -6.06 -11.66
N PHE A 77 -2.48 -4.81 -11.64
CA PHE A 77 -3.22 -3.70 -11.05
C PHE A 77 -4.12 -3.12 -12.12
N ILE A 78 -5.44 -3.14 -11.92
CA ILE A 78 -6.42 -2.80 -12.95
C ILE A 78 -7.35 -1.68 -12.53
N PHE A 79 -7.82 -0.93 -13.52
CA PHE A 79 -8.93 0.01 -13.45
C PHE A 79 -10.12 -0.62 -14.18
N PRO A 80 -10.95 -1.44 -13.49
CA PRO A 80 -11.94 -2.30 -14.14
C PRO A 80 -12.93 -1.54 -15.04
N ASP A 81 -13.40 -0.37 -14.59
CA ASP A 81 -14.38 0.43 -15.34
C ASP A 81 -13.79 1.00 -16.66
N HIS A 82 -12.46 1.11 -16.74
CA HIS A 82 -11.74 1.61 -17.91
C HIS A 82 -11.12 0.51 -18.77
N LYS A 83 -11.14 -0.75 -18.32
CA LYS A 83 -10.53 -1.90 -19.01
C LYS A 83 -9.04 -1.69 -19.33
N VAL A 84 -8.33 -0.96 -18.46
CA VAL A 84 -6.89 -0.74 -18.53
C VAL A 84 -6.24 -1.19 -17.24
N GLY A 85 -4.95 -1.52 -17.31
CA GLY A 85 -4.20 -1.94 -16.13
C GLY A 85 -2.73 -2.15 -16.45
N ILE A 86 -1.96 -2.40 -15.39
CA ILE A 86 -0.55 -2.73 -15.45
C ILE A 86 -0.44 -4.25 -15.47
N ASN A 87 -0.02 -4.80 -16.60
CA ASN A 87 0.31 -6.22 -16.69
C ASN A 87 1.76 -6.45 -16.19
N PHE A 88 1.90 -7.07 -15.03
CA PHE A 88 3.21 -7.36 -14.44
C PHE A 88 3.93 -8.57 -15.06
N GLU A 89 3.26 -9.39 -15.88
CA GLU A 89 3.93 -10.48 -16.60
C GLU A 89 5.01 -9.99 -17.56
N HIS A 90 4.79 -8.78 -18.10
CA HIS A 90 5.71 -8.12 -19.03
C HIS A 90 6.53 -7.02 -18.36
N GLN A 91 6.54 -6.96 -17.03
CA GLN A 91 7.25 -5.94 -16.28
C GLN A 91 8.03 -6.56 -15.13
N HIS A 92 9.32 -6.77 -15.35
CA HIS A 92 10.23 -7.42 -14.40
C HIS A 92 11.05 -6.43 -13.58
N GLY A 93 10.80 -5.13 -13.76
CA GLY A 93 11.42 -4.05 -13.00
C GLY A 93 10.51 -3.43 -11.94
N ILE A 94 10.93 -2.27 -11.44
CA ILE A 94 10.16 -1.46 -10.50
C ILE A 94 9.04 -0.74 -11.25
N VAL A 95 7.82 -0.84 -10.75
CA VAL A 95 6.69 -0.03 -11.23
C VAL A 95 6.36 1.04 -10.22
N LYS A 96 6.14 2.26 -10.72
CA LYS A 96 5.72 3.42 -9.93
C LYS A 96 4.50 4.04 -10.59
N MET A 97 3.48 4.34 -9.80
CA MET A 97 2.25 4.95 -10.31
C MET A 97 1.70 5.97 -9.32
N ILE A 98 1.08 7.02 -9.86
CA ILE A 98 0.22 7.95 -9.15
C ILE A 98 -1.13 7.95 -9.86
N TRP A 99 -2.22 7.85 -9.13
CA TRP A 99 -3.58 7.86 -9.71
C TRP A 99 -4.57 8.53 -8.76
N GLN A 100 -5.72 8.96 -9.29
CA GLN A 100 -6.80 9.52 -8.47
C GLN A 100 -7.58 8.37 -7.80
N ALA A 101 -7.11 7.91 -6.63
CA ALA A 101 -7.63 6.71 -5.97
C ALA A 101 -9.06 6.83 -5.45
N ASN A 102 -9.48 8.05 -5.12
CA ASN A 102 -10.85 8.36 -4.71
C ASN A 102 -11.84 8.46 -5.89
N LYS A 103 -11.34 8.50 -7.14
CA LYS A 103 -12.16 8.67 -8.35
C LYS A 103 -12.23 7.40 -9.18
N TYR A 104 -11.09 6.75 -9.39
CA TYR A 104 -11.00 5.61 -10.30
C TYR A 104 -11.04 4.31 -9.50
N LYS A 105 -12.10 3.53 -9.71
CA LYS A 105 -12.19 2.18 -9.15
C LYS A 105 -10.97 1.37 -9.59
N HIS A 106 -10.35 0.69 -8.64
CA HIS A 106 -9.11 -0.05 -8.88
C HIS A 106 -9.03 -1.30 -8.00
N CYS A 107 -8.19 -2.25 -8.42
CA CYS A 107 -7.81 -3.41 -7.61
C CYS A 107 -6.54 -4.08 -8.12
N THR A 108 -5.98 -4.96 -7.30
CA THR A 108 -4.96 -5.93 -7.69
C THR A 108 -5.61 -7.31 -7.79
N LEU A 109 -5.47 -7.97 -8.93
CA LEU A 109 -5.95 -9.34 -9.12
C LEU A 109 -4.99 -10.37 -8.48
N PRO A 110 -5.41 -11.63 -8.29
CA PRO A 110 -4.52 -12.70 -7.84
C PRO A 110 -3.37 -12.95 -8.83
N SER A 111 -2.18 -13.24 -8.30
CA SER A 111 -1.00 -13.67 -9.08
C SER A 111 -0.78 -15.19 -8.96
N SER A 112 0.14 -15.73 -9.77
CA SER A 112 0.67 -17.06 -9.50
C SER A 112 1.42 -17.10 -8.16
N HIS A 113 1.59 -18.31 -7.65
CA HIS A 113 2.43 -18.58 -6.50
C HIS A 113 3.89 -18.77 -6.96
N SER A 114 4.85 -18.28 -6.16
CA SER A 114 6.28 -18.54 -6.31
C SER A 114 6.85 -18.96 -4.96
N SER A 115 7.77 -19.92 -4.97
CA SER A 115 8.50 -20.34 -3.75
C SER A 115 9.69 -19.43 -3.42
N GLU A 116 10.16 -18.61 -4.37
CA GLU A 116 11.36 -17.81 -4.23
C GLU A 116 11.10 -16.30 -4.21
N PHE A 117 10.01 -15.85 -4.82
CA PHE A 117 9.73 -14.45 -5.06
C PHE A 117 8.37 -14.01 -4.53
N THR A 118 8.23 -12.70 -4.32
CA THR A 118 6.98 -11.98 -4.08
C THR A 118 7.00 -10.68 -4.87
N ARG A 119 5.86 -10.02 -5.00
CA ARG A 119 5.78 -8.61 -5.42
C ARG A 119 5.41 -7.77 -4.22
N LEU A 120 6.37 -7.00 -3.70
CA LEU A 120 6.12 -6.06 -2.61
C LEU A 120 5.39 -4.83 -3.18
N GLY A 121 4.18 -4.59 -2.73
CA GLY A 121 3.47 -3.33 -2.92
C GLY A 121 3.81 -2.37 -1.78
N MET A 122 4.01 -1.10 -2.10
CA MET A 122 4.05 -0.02 -1.10
C MET A 122 3.17 1.12 -1.59
N SER A 123 2.14 1.48 -0.84
CA SER A 123 1.25 2.60 -1.17
C SER A 123 1.33 3.71 -0.13
N VAL A 124 1.14 4.94 -0.59
CA VAL A 124 1.04 6.14 0.25
C VAL A 124 -0.24 6.89 -0.09
N GLN A 125 -1.03 7.18 0.94
CA GLN A 125 -2.26 7.96 0.88
C GLN A 125 -2.42 8.78 2.15
N ILE A 126 -2.97 10.00 2.07
CA ILE A 126 -3.29 10.81 3.24
C ILE A 126 -4.75 10.56 3.60
N ASN A 127 -4.97 9.76 4.64
CA ASN A 127 -6.31 9.47 5.14
C ASN A 127 -6.88 10.60 6.03
N LEU A 128 -8.21 10.63 6.19
CA LEU A 128 -8.87 11.62 7.04
C LEU A 128 -8.41 11.57 8.50
N SER A 129 -8.12 10.37 9.01
CA SER A 129 -7.68 10.17 10.40
C SER A 129 -6.36 10.88 10.71
N ILE A 130 -5.35 10.76 9.83
CA ILE A 130 -4.05 11.43 10.01
C ILE A 130 -4.20 12.95 9.90
N ALA A 131 -5.06 13.42 8.98
CA ALA A 131 -5.31 14.85 8.80
C ALA A 131 -5.94 15.47 10.06
N ASN A 132 -6.97 14.80 10.59
CA ASN A 132 -7.64 15.22 11.83
C ASN A 132 -6.68 15.22 13.02
N ALA A 133 -5.82 14.21 13.13
CA ALA A 133 -4.82 14.14 14.19
C ALA A 133 -3.83 15.32 14.11
N CYS A 134 -3.38 15.68 12.91
CA CYS A 134 -2.51 16.84 12.70
C CYS A 134 -3.20 18.18 13.02
N GLU A 135 -4.47 18.36 12.63
CA GLU A 135 -5.22 19.59 12.92
C GLU A 135 -5.50 19.76 14.42
N ASN A 136 -5.81 18.68 15.13
CA ASN A 136 -5.97 18.73 16.58
C ASN A 136 -4.66 19.14 17.27
N PHE A 137 -3.52 18.61 16.83
CA PHE A 137 -2.21 18.99 17.37
C PHE A 137 -1.91 20.50 17.21
N LYS A 138 -2.27 21.11 16.07
CA LYS A 138 -2.03 22.55 15.83
C LYS A 138 -2.85 23.46 16.73
N LYS A 139 -4.07 23.07 17.12
CA LYS A 139 -4.95 23.88 17.97
C LYS A 139 -4.45 23.98 19.41
N ASP A 140 -3.59 23.05 19.82
CA ASP A 140 -3.03 22.96 21.16
C ASP A 140 -1.62 23.59 21.29
N LEU A 141 -1.08 24.17 20.20
CA LEU A 141 0.15 24.98 20.17
C LEU A 141 -0.18 26.47 20.37
#